data_AF-A0A661FFA9-F1
#
_entry.id   AF-A0A661FFA9-F1
#
_cell.length_a   1.000
_cell.length_b   1.000
_cell.length_c   1.000
_cell.angle_alpha   90.00
_cell.angle_beta   90.00
_cell.angle_gamma   90.00
#
_symmetry.space_group_name_H-M   'P 1'
#
loop_
_entity.id
_entity.type
_entity.pdbx_description
1 polymer ?
#
loop_
_entity_poly.entity_id
_entity_poly.type
_entity_poly.pdbx_seq_one_letter_code
_entity_poly.pdbx_strand_id
1 'polypeptide(L)'
;REKRRMKAETRDELLPKAMLKSDKIWGYVDLKEKVIGVDAAQSTAAERFIRRLSSPFDGLKIRPLQYKQPVHELLTRIFLGDAPDQFALGRECRMQDAADGGSIVRWSNFDLSDSTIRNHVAGGMHLTHLAIEYDNVMGCVLDENGVISKLRFLGMDDDSEEDNDPLARMDAEFVLISGTLRKFLGDTKKLLGGFA
;
A
#
# COMPACT_ATOMS: atom_id res chain seq x y z
N ARG A 1 -40.51 12.48 12.03
CA ARG A 1 -39.88 13.51 12.90
C ARG A 1 -39.57 12.93 14.28
N GLU A 2 -40.52 12.24 14.90
CA GLU A 2 -40.36 11.56 16.19
C GLU A 2 -39.17 10.58 16.26
N LYS A 3 -39.00 9.71 15.25
CA LYS A 3 -37.82 8.80 15.14
C LYS A 3 -36.46 9.54 15.16
N ARG A 4 -36.39 10.75 14.59
CA ARG A 4 -35.15 11.55 14.61
C ARG A 4 -34.88 12.16 15.98
N ARG A 5 -35.94 12.57 16.69
CA ARG A 5 -35.84 13.08 18.06
C ARG A 5 -35.36 11.99 19.01
N MET A 6 -36.00 10.81 18.98
CA MET A 6 -35.58 9.66 19.80
C MET A 6 -34.11 9.28 19.54
N LYS A 7 -33.67 9.26 18.28
CA LYS A 7 -32.26 8.98 17.95
C LYS A 7 -31.30 10.03 18.51
N ALA A 8 -31.69 11.30 18.56
CA ALA A 8 -30.86 12.36 19.11
C ALA A 8 -30.77 12.27 20.64
N GLU A 9 -31.90 12.05 21.32
CA GLU A 9 -31.97 11.83 22.77
C GLU A 9 -31.11 10.63 23.19
N THR A 10 -31.28 9.48 22.53
CA THR A 10 -30.45 8.28 22.79
C THR A 10 -28.97 8.53 22.50
N ARG A 11 -28.62 9.31 21.48
CA ARG A 11 -27.22 9.67 21.20
C ARG A 11 -26.64 10.50 22.35
N ASP A 12 -27.36 11.51 22.81
CA ASP A 12 -26.87 12.43 23.84
C ASP A 12 -26.74 11.73 25.20
N GLU A 13 -27.60 10.75 25.49
CA GLU A 13 -27.50 9.87 26.67
C GLU A 13 -26.32 8.87 26.60
N LEU A 14 -26.01 8.33 25.42
CA LEU A 14 -24.99 7.30 25.24
C LEU A 14 -23.59 7.86 24.95
N LEU A 15 -23.48 9.03 24.34
CA LEU A 15 -22.20 9.65 23.97
C LEU A 15 -21.21 9.79 25.15
N PRO A 16 -21.60 10.28 26.35
CA PRO A 16 -20.68 10.38 27.49
C PRO A 16 -20.26 9.02 28.06
N LYS A 17 -21.00 7.95 27.77
CA LYS A 17 -20.72 6.57 28.21
C LYS A 17 -19.91 5.79 27.16
N ALA A 18 -19.73 6.34 25.97
CA ALA A 18 -19.02 5.68 24.88
C ALA A 18 -17.52 5.63 25.19
N MET A 19 -16.91 4.47 24.98
CA MET A 19 -15.47 4.33 25.10
C MET A 19 -14.77 5.11 23.99
N LEU A 20 -13.68 5.80 24.35
CA LEU A 20 -12.84 6.49 23.38
C LEU A 20 -12.03 5.47 22.58
N LYS A 21 -12.07 5.59 21.25
CA LYS A 21 -11.16 4.91 20.33
C LYS A 21 -10.19 5.95 19.76
N SER A 22 -8.92 5.84 20.11
CA SER A 22 -7.86 6.64 19.49
C SER A 22 -7.26 5.85 18.33
N ASP A 23 -6.99 6.53 17.22
CA ASP A 23 -6.22 6.01 16.11
C ASP A 23 -5.05 6.95 15.79
N LYS A 24 -3.97 6.37 15.27
CA LYS A 24 -2.79 7.10 14.82
C LYS A 24 -2.51 6.67 13.38
N ILE A 25 -2.31 7.65 12.51
CA ILE A 25 -1.90 7.45 11.13
C ILE A 25 -0.57 8.16 10.97
N TRP A 26 0.45 7.43 10.56
CA TRP A 26 1.74 7.99 10.24
C TRP A 26 1.77 8.45 8.78
N GLY A 27 2.64 9.41 8.51
CA GLY A 27 2.92 9.83 7.14
C GLY A 27 4.25 10.54 7.08
N TYR A 28 4.85 10.52 5.91
CA TYR A 28 6.12 11.20 5.66
C TYR A 28 6.06 11.95 4.33
N VAL A 29 6.82 13.03 4.23
CA VAL A 29 6.90 13.84 3.02
C VAL A 29 8.30 13.73 2.45
N ASP A 30 8.37 13.32 1.19
CA ASP A 30 9.58 13.43 0.40
C ASP A 30 9.49 14.70 -0.47
N LEU A 31 10.14 15.76 -0.01
CA LEU A 31 10.15 17.05 -0.72
C LEU A 31 10.87 16.98 -2.07
N LYS A 32 11.86 16.08 -2.21
CA LYS A 32 12.64 15.95 -3.44
C LYS A 32 11.81 15.31 -4.54
N GLU A 33 11.09 14.24 -4.19
CA GLU A 33 10.20 13.55 -5.12
C GLU A 33 8.79 14.17 -5.20
N LYS A 34 8.49 15.13 -4.30
CA LYS A 34 7.16 15.76 -4.15
C LYS A 34 6.04 14.75 -3.91
N VAL A 35 6.33 13.74 -3.10
CA VAL A 35 5.37 12.69 -2.73
C VAL A 35 5.16 12.66 -1.23
N ILE A 36 3.98 12.20 -0.86
CA ILE A 36 3.63 11.95 0.53
C ILE A 36 3.29 10.46 0.69
N GLY A 37 4.00 9.79 1.59
CA GLY A 37 3.65 8.45 2.06
C GLY A 37 2.67 8.57 3.21
N VAL A 38 1.58 7.81 3.17
CA VAL A 38 0.60 7.74 4.26
C VAL A 38 0.46 6.28 4.66
N ASP A 39 0.75 5.97 5.91
CA ASP A 39 0.61 4.63 6.48
C ASP A 39 -0.85 4.35 6.80
N ALA A 40 -1.59 4.00 5.75
CA ALA A 40 -3.01 3.71 5.83
C ALA A 40 -3.38 2.57 4.87
N ALA A 41 -3.93 1.49 5.42
CA ALA A 41 -4.41 0.36 4.64
C ALA A 41 -5.70 0.65 3.85
N GLN A 42 -6.36 1.79 4.08
CA GLN A 42 -7.65 2.16 3.47
C GLN A 42 -7.59 3.60 2.96
N SER A 43 -8.16 3.83 1.77
CA SER A 43 -8.19 5.15 1.13
C SER A 43 -8.87 6.21 2.00
N THR A 44 -9.96 5.86 2.68
CA THR A 44 -10.70 6.77 3.56
C THR A 44 -9.86 7.28 4.74
N ALA A 45 -8.97 6.45 5.27
CA ALA A 45 -8.04 6.83 6.32
C ALA A 45 -6.95 7.78 5.77
N ALA A 46 -6.43 7.50 4.57
CA ALA A 46 -5.49 8.38 3.88
C ALA A 46 -6.11 9.75 3.56
N GLU A 47 -7.34 9.79 3.02
CA GLU A 47 -8.07 11.02 2.75
C GLU A 47 -8.28 11.86 4.01
N ARG A 48 -8.63 11.21 5.14
CA ARG A 48 -8.76 11.89 6.43
C ARG A 48 -7.44 12.52 6.87
N PHE A 49 -6.33 11.82 6.70
CA PHE A 49 -5.00 12.34 6.99
C PHE A 49 -4.67 13.55 6.11
N ILE A 50 -4.84 13.42 4.78
CA ILE A 50 -4.58 14.50 3.82
C ILE A 50 -5.44 15.73 4.09
N ARG A 51 -6.74 15.55 4.40
CA ARG A 51 -7.64 16.65 4.73
C ARG A 51 -7.19 17.42 5.98
N ARG A 52 -6.73 16.71 7.01
CA ARG A 52 -6.20 17.34 8.23
C ARG A 52 -4.87 18.04 7.95
N LEU A 53 -3.99 17.40 7.19
CA LEU A 53 -2.70 17.96 6.81
C LEU A 53 -2.85 19.23 5.97
N SER A 54 -3.83 19.29 5.06
CA SER A 54 -4.02 20.41 4.13
C SER A 54 -4.79 21.58 4.72
N SER A 55 -5.52 21.39 5.83
CA SER A 55 -6.35 22.42 6.45
C SER A 55 -5.62 23.73 6.82
N PRO A 56 -4.35 23.72 7.30
CA PRO A 56 -3.61 24.95 7.58
C PRO A 56 -2.87 25.55 6.37
N PHE A 57 -2.81 24.86 5.22
CA PHE A 57 -2.02 25.29 4.07
C PHE A 57 -2.92 25.69 2.90
N ASP A 58 -3.06 27.00 2.66
CA ASP A 58 -3.76 27.50 1.50
C ASP A 58 -3.05 27.10 0.20
N GLY A 59 -3.78 26.44 -0.70
CA GLY A 59 -3.28 26.05 -2.03
C GLY A 59 -2.52 24.71 -2.10
N LEU A 60 -2.35 23.99 -0.99
CA LEU A 60 -1.74 22.66 -1.02
C LEU A 60 -2.68 21.66 -1.72
N LYS A 61 -2.28 21.19 -2.90
CA LYS A 61 -3.01 20.19 -3.68
C LYS A 61 -2.28 18.86 -3.64
N ILE A 62 -2.85 17.90 -2.93
CA ILE A 62 -2.37 16.52 -2.89
C ILE A 62 -3.39 15.66 -3.64
N ARG A 63 -2.90 14.83 -4.56
CA ARG A 63 -3.70 13.87 -5.32
C ARG A 63 -3.11 12.47 -5.17
N PRO A 64 -3.91 11.41 -5.30
CA PRO A 64 -3.39 10.05 -5.37
C PRO A 64 -2.32 9.94 -6.46
N LEU A 65 -1.27 9.17 -6.17
CA LEU A 65 -0.20 8.93 -7.10
C LEU A 65 -0.72 8.13 -8.28
N GLN A 66 -0.42 8.58 -9.49
CA GLN A 66 -0.73 7.87 -10.73
C GLN A 66 0.51 7.80 -11.60
N TYR A 67 0.64 6.71 -12.34
CA TYR A 67 1.71 6.50 -13.30
C TYR A 67 1.20 6.72 -14.72
N LYS A 68 2.11 7.01 -15.65
CA LYS A 68 1.72 7.17 -17.06
C LYS A 68 1.30 5.85 -17.70
N GLN A 69 1.96 4.76 -17.32
CA GLN A 69 1.58 3.40 -17.72
C GLN A 69 0.79 2.72 -16.60
N PRO A 70 -0.16 1.83 -16.95
CA PRO A 70 -0.90 1.05 -15.96
C PRO A 70 0.03 0.18 -15.11
N VAL A 71 -0.15 0.19 -13.79
CA VAL A 71 0.68 -0.61 -12.86
C VAL A 71 0.57 -2.10 -13.13
N HIS A 72 -0.58 -2.54 -13.63
CA HIS A 72 -0.83 -3.94 -13.93
C HIS A 72 0.11 -4.54 -14.99
N GLU A 73 0.65 -3.71 -15.89
CA GLU A 73 1.67 -4.14 -16.86
C GLU A 73 2.95 -4.55 -16.14
N LEU A 74 3.35 -3.80 -15.11
CA LEU A 74 4.48 -4.15 -14.25
C LEU A 74 4.19 -5.43 -13.45
N LEU A 75 2.98 -5.59 -12.90
CA LEU A 75 2.60 -6.82 -12.19
C LEU A 75 2.73 -8.05 -13.11
N THR A 76 2.25 -7.93 -14.34
CA THR A 76 2.33 -8.99 -15.35
C THR A 76 3.78 -9.32 -15.70
N ARG A 77 4.63 -8.30 -15.91
CA ARG A 77 6.06 -8.51 -16.18
C ARG A 77 6.76 -9.25 -15.03
N ILE A 78 6.50 -8.86 -13.78
CA ILE A 78 7.09 -9.54 -12.61
C ILE A 78 6.61 -10.99 -12.54
N PHE A 79 5.31 -11.21 -12.75
CA PHE A 79 4.70 -12.53 -12.72
C PHE A 79 5.26 -13.48 -13.80
N LEU A 80 5.51 -12.96 -15.01
CA LEU A 80 6.07 -13.76 -16.11
C LEU A 80 7.58 -13.97 -16.00
N GLY A 81 8.30 -13.10 -15.29
CA GLY A 81 9.75 -13.12 -15.14
C GLY A 81 10.49 -12.15 -16.08
N ASP A 82 9.79 -11.15 -16.63
CA ASP A 82 10.32 -10.14 -17.57
C ASP A 82 10.57 -8.76 -16.91
N ALA A 83 10.52 -8.72 -15.57
CA ALA A 83 10.86 -7.53 -14.79
C ALA A 83 12.37 -7.50 -14.46
N PRO A 84 12.92 -6.31 -14.15
CA PRO A 84 14.30 -6.21 -13.66
C PRO A 84 14.53 -7.06 -12.40
N ASP A 85 15.77 -7.54 -12.21
CA ASP A 85 16.16 -8.47 -11.13
C ASP A 85 15.80 -8.00 -9.72
N GLN A 86 15.72 -6.69 -9.50
CA GLN A 86 15.32 -6.15 -8.20
C GLN A 86 13.83 -6.36 -7.88
N PHE A 87 12.99 -6.82 -8.81
CA PHE A 87 11.59 -7.17 -8.58
C PHE A 87 11.39 -8.68 -8.71
N ALA A 88 11.48 -9.39 -7.60
CA ALA A 88 11.24 -10.83 -7.54
C ALA A 88 9.77 -11.15 -7.25
N LEU A 89 9.33 -12.29 -7.79
CA LEU A 89 7.97 -12.81 -7.62
C LEU A 89 7.77 -13.35 -6.19
N GLY A 90 6.77 -12.83 -5.49
CA GLY A 90 6.35 -13.34 -4.19
C GLY A 90 5.40 -14.54 -4.29
N ARG A 91 4.71 -14.82 -3.18
CA ARG A 91 3.88 -16.04 -3.00
C ARG A 91 2.37 -15.79 -2.88
N GLU A 92 1.91 -14.59 -3.25
CA GLU A 92 0.51 -14.20 -3.19
C GLU A 92 0.14 -13.37 -4.42
N CYS A 93 -1.05 -13.61 -4.98
CA CYS A 93 -1.62 -12.75 -6.01
C CYS A 93 -3.15 -12.78 -5.99
N ARG A 94 -3.75 -11.74 -6.58
CA ARG A 94 -5.18 -11.68 -6.88
C ARG A 94 -5.34 -11.48 -8.38
N MET A 95 -6.17 -12.33 -8.98
CA MET A 95 -6.53 -12.25 -10.39
C MET A 95 -8.02 -11.99 -10.53
N GLN A 96 -8.41 -11.25 -11.55
CA GLN A 96 -9.79 -10.94 -11.89
C GLN A 96 -10.03 -11.15 -13.37
N ASP A 97 -11.15 -11.73 -13.75
CA ASP A 97 -11.53 -11.87 -15.16
C ASP A 97 -11.77 -10.47 -15.78
N ALA A 98 -11.23 -10.23 -16.97
CA ALA A 98 -11.38 -8.96 -17.66
C ALA A 98 -12.82 -8.70 -18.17
N ALA A 99 -13.59 -9.76 -18.44
CA ALA A 99 -14.96 -9.71 -18.93
C ALA A 99 -16.00 -9.79 -17.79
N ASP A 100 -15.69 -10.49 -16.69
CA ASP A 100 -16.56 -10.59 -15.51
C ASP A 100 -15.85 -10.15 -14.23
N GLY A 101 -16.12 -8.91 -13.82
CA GLY A 101 -15.54 -8.35 -12.59
C GLY A 101 -15.93 -9.11 -11.30
N GLY A 102 -16.94 -9.97 -11.30
CA GLY A 102 -17.27 -10.83 -10.16
C GLY A 102 -16.35 -12.04 -10.01
N SER A 103 -15.70 -12.46 -11.10
CA SER A 103 -14.83 -13.64 -11.15
C SER A 103 -13.43 -13.30 -10.65
N ILE A 104 -13.15 -13.65 -9.39
CA ILE A 104 -11.88 -13.32 -8.71
C ILE A 104 -11.27 -14.59 -8.11
N VAL A 105 -9.98 -14.80 -8.38
CA VAL A 105 -9.16 -15.84 -7.75
C VAL A 105 -8.10 -15.20 -6.87
N ARG A 106 -7.85 -15.80 -5.70
CA ARG A 106 -6.81 -15.37 -4.75
C ARG A 106 -5.93 -16.55 -4.41
N TRP A 107 -4.62 -16.38 -4.60
CA TRP A 107 -3.59 -17.33 -4.20
C TRP A 107 -2.81 -16.73 -3.04
N SER A 108 -2.58 -17.51 -1.98
CA SER A 108 -1.85 -17.07 -0.79
C SER A 108 -0.88 -18.16 -0.35
N ASN A 109 0.37 -17.76 -0.09
CA ASN A 109 1.47 -18.65 0.26
C ASN A 109 1.69 -19.81 -0.73
N PHE A 110 1.54 -19.55 -2.02
CA PHE A 110 1.67 -20.54 -3.09
C PHE A 110 2.85 -20.22 -4.01
N ASP A 111 3.39 -21.24 -4.70
CA ASP A 111 4.39 -21.03 -5.74
C ASP A 111 3.71 -20.50 -7.02
N LEU A 112 3.83 -19.20 -7.26
CA LEU A 112 3.23 -18.54 -8.42
C LEU A 112 3.95 -18.85 -9.74
N SER A 113 5.11 -19.54 -9.69
CA SER A 113 5.79 -20.02 -10.89
C SER A 113 5.13 -21.27 -11.48
N ASP A 114 4.25 -21.93 -10.72
CA ASP A 114 3.49 -23.11 -11.15
C ASP A 114 2.69 -22.83 -12.44
N SER A 115 2.81 -23.74 -13.41
CA SER A 115 2.18 -23.59 -14.73
C SER A 115 0.65 -23.51 -14.66
N THR A 116 0.02 -24.15 -13.67
CA THR A 116 -1.42 -24.09 -13.47
C THR A 116 -1.88 -22.67 -13.13
N ILE A 117 -1.10 -21.93 -12.35
CA ILE A 117 -1.38 -20.53 -12.02
C ILE A 117 -1.09 -19.63 -13.21
N ARG A 118 0.03 -19.87 -13.91
CA ARG A 118 0.36 -19.11 -15.13
C ARG A 118 -0.73 -19.23 -16.20
N ASN A 119 -1.38 -20.39 -16.30
CA ASN A 119 -2.47 -20.64 -17.24
C ASN A 119 -3.70 -19.76 -16.99
N HIS A 120 -3.97 -19.33 -15.75
CA HIS A 120 -5.07 -18.40 -15.49
C HIS A 120 -4.86 -17.04 -16.16
N VAL A 121 -3.63 -16.52 -16.14
CA VAL A 121 -3.28 -15.27 -16.83
C VAL A 121 -3.37 -15.46 -18.34
N ALA A 122 -2.85 -16.57 -18.87
CA ALA A 122 -2.97 -16.91 -20.29
C ALA A 122 -4.45 -17.10 -20.73
N GLY A 123 -5.31 -17.52 -19.81
CA GLY A 123 -6.75 -17.70 -20.00
C GLY A 123 -7.58 -16.41 -19.94
N GLY A 124 -6.94 -15.24 -19.82
CA GLY A 124 -7.62 -13.94 -19.84
C GLY A 124 -7.90 -13.34 -18.45
N MET A 125 -7.44 -13.98 -17.37
CA MET A 125 -7.46 -13.33 -16.07
C MET A 125 -6.34 -12.29 -15.96
N HIS A 126 -6.66 -11.20 -15.28
CA HIS A 126 -5.78 -10.08 -15.11
C HIS A 126 -5.28 -9.97 -13.66
N LEU A 127 -3.98 -9.71 -13.46
CA LEU A 127 -3.41 -9.47 -12.14
C LEU A 127 -3.84 -8.11 -11.61
N THR A 128 -4.50 -8.15 -10.46
CA THR A 128 -4.93 -6.95 -9.74
C THR A 128 -4.06 -6.68 -8.53
N HIS A 129 -3.49 -7.73 -7.90
CA HIS A 129 -2.55 -7.63 -6.78
C HIS A 129 -1.45 -8.67 -6.96
N LEU A 130 -0.20 -8.31 -6.62
CA LEU A 130 0.94 -9.23 -6.65
C LEU A 130 1.85 -8.98 -5.44
N ALA A 131 2.20 -10.05 -4.73
CA ALA A 131 3.29 -10.03 -3.77
C ALA A 131 4.62 -9.94 -4.52
N ILE A 132 5.46 -9.01 -4.09
CA ILE A 132 6.75 -8.69 -4.69
C ILE A 132 7.79 -8.71 -3.57
N GLU A 133 8.93 -9.31 -3.85
CA GLU A 133 10.15 -9.16 -3.05
C GLU A 133 11.09 -8.22 -3.81
N TYR A 134 11.37 -7.07 -3.21
CA TYR A 134 12.18 -6.03 -3.81
C TYR A 134 13.60 -6.03 -3.25
N ASP A 135 14.57 -6.22 -4.15
CA ASP A 135 16.02 -6.13 -3.89
C ASP A 135 16.51 -6.95 -2.69
N ASN A 136 15.80 -8.05 -2.35
CA ASN A 136 16.02 -8.88 -1.16
C ASN A 136 16.01 -8.11 0.18
N VAL A 137 15.44 -6.90 0.22
CA VAL A 137 15.36 -6.06 1.44
C VAL A 137 13.93 -5.79 1.88
N MET A 138 12.96 -5.90 0.98
CA MET A 138 11.58 -5.49 1.24
C MET A 138 10.60 -6.46 0.59
N GLY A 139 9.57 -6.90 1.33
CA GLY A 139 8.41 -7.58 0.78
C GLY A 139 7.18 -6.69 0.85
N CYS A 140 6.33 -6.73 -0.18
CA CYS A 140 5.04 -6.06 -0.14
C CYS A 140 4.06 -6.70 -1.13
N VAL A 141 2.77 -6.35 -1.02
CA VAL A 141 1.78 -6.58 -2.07
C VAL A 141 1.48 -5.25 -2.75
N LEU A 142 1.76 -5.18 -4.05
CA LEU A 142 1.42 -4.05 -4.91
C LEU A 142 0.11 -4.33 -5.64
N ASP A 143 -0.82 -3.38 -5.61
CA ASP A 143 -2.04 -3.45 -6.41
C ASP A 143 -1.95 -2.67 -7.73
N GLU A 144 -2.92 -2.90 -8.61
CA GLU A 144 -3.07 -2.25 -9.91
C GLU A 144 -3.27 -0.72 -9.85
N ASN A 145 -3.61 -0.17 -8.68
CA ASN A 145 -3.74 1.27 -8.44
C ASN A 145 -2.44 1.87 -7.86
N GLY A 146 -1.40 1.06 -7.63
CA GLY A 146 -0.12 1.48 -7.06
C GLY A 146 -0.11 1.56 -5.52
N VAL A 147 -1.12 1.00 -4.84
CA VAL A 147 -1.14 0.90 -3.38
C VAL A 147 -0.21 -0.21 -2.93
N ILE A 148 0.65 0.12 -1.97
CA ILE A 148 1.56 -0.82 -1.32
C ILE A 148 0.91 -1.28 -0.02
N SER A 149 0.74 -2.59 0.15
CA SER A 149 0.18 -3.21 1.34
C SER A 149 1.09 -4.33 1.84
N LYS A 150 0.88 -4.80 3.08
CA LYS A 150 1.69 -5.86 3.71
C LYS A 150 3.20 -5.61 3.61
N LEU A 151 3.61 -4.35 3.78
CA LEU A 151 5.01 -3.95 3.75
C LEU A 151 5.76 -4.64 4.90
N ARG A 152 6.88 -5.30 4.58
CA ARG A 152 7.80 -5.93 5.52
C ARG A 152 9.23 -5.71 5.06
N PHE A 153 10.16 -5.56 6.00
CA PHE A 153 11.59 -5.55 5.70
C PHE A 153 12.16 -6.95 5.93
N LEU A 154 12.98 -7.43 5.01
CA LEU A 154 13.58 -8.76 5.08
C LEU A 154 14.83 -8.70 5.96
N GLY A 155 15.01 -9.69 6.84
CA GLY A 155 16.14 -9.73 7.77
C GLY A 155 16.06 -8.73 8.94
N MET A 156 14.97 -7.97 9.02
CA MET A 156 14.60 -7.21 10.21
C MET A 156 13.77 -8.12 11.11
N ASP A 157 14.41 -9.14 11.68
CA ASP A 157 13.84 -9.81 12.84
C ASP A 157 13.80 -8.79 13.99
N ASP A 158 12.90 -8.98 14.95
CA ASP A 158 12.74 -8.13 16.15
C ASP A 158 13.97 -8.18 17.10
N ASP A 159 15.12 -8.62 16.59
CA ASP A 159 16.41 -8.68 17.25
C ASP A 159 17.00 -7.28 17.36
N SER A 160 16.49 -6.57 18.36
CA SER A 160 17.36 -5.94 19.35
C SER A 160 16.54 -5.61 20.59
N GLU A 161 16.64 -6.48 21.59
CA GLU A 161 16.66 -6.05 23.00
C GLU A 161 17.90 -5.17 23.28
N GLU A 162 18.25 -4.25 22.38
CA GLU A 162 19.18 -3.18 22.69
C GLU A 162 18.38 -2.11 23.41
N ASP A 163 18.90 -1.68 24.55
CA ASP A 163 18.40 -0.60 25.42
C ASP A 163 18.56 0.78 24.72
N ASN A 164 18.22 0.84 23.44
CA ASN A 164 18.29 2.02 22.60
C ASN A 164 17.13 2.95 22.95
N ASP A 165 17.44 4.26 23.00
CA ASP A 165 16.42 5.31 23.14
C ASP A 165 15.32 5.09 22.07
N PRO A 166 14.04 4.99 22.46
CA PRO A 166 12.93 4.86 21.52
C PRO A 166 12.94 5.87 20.37
N LEU A 167 13.45 7.08 20.60
CA LEU A 167 13.59 8.09 19.55
C LEU A 167 14.68 7.72 18.54
N ALA A 168 15.83 7.23 19.02
CA ALA A 168 16.92 6.79 18.16
C ALA A 168 16.52 5.58 17.30
N ARG A 169 15.77 4.63 17.89
CA ARG A 169 15.20 3.50 17.14
C ARG A 169 14.26 3.98 16.05
N MET A 170 13.32 4.87 16.38
CA MET A 170 12.38 5.42 15.40
C MET A 170 13.11 6.15 14.26
N ASP A 171 14.15 6.93 14.54
CA ASP A 171 14.94 7.62 13.52
C ASP A 171 15.66 6.63 12.59
N ALA A 172 16.26 5.57 13.14
CA ALA A 172 16.92 4.53 12.36
C ALA A 172 15.92 3.78 11.45
N GLU A 173 14.78 3.37 12.00
CA GLU A 173 13.69 2.74 11.25
C GLU A 173 13.17 3.66 10.15
N PHE A 174 12.98 4.95 10.45
CA PHE A 174 12.52 5.93 9.49
C PHE A 174 13.49 6.12 8.32
N VAL A 175 14.79 6.19 8.59
CA VAL A 175 15.83 6.29 7.54
C VAL A 175 15.81 5.07 6.63
N LEU A 176 15.72 3.87 7.21
CA LEU A 176 15.65 2.62 6.45
C LEU A 176 14.40 2.56 5.57
N ILE A 177 13.23 2.83 6.14
CA ILE A 177 11.93 2.77 5.46
C ILE A 177 11.90 3.80 4.33
N SER A 178 12.20 5.06 4.64
CA SER A 178 12.14 6.15 3.66
C SER A 178 13.16 5.97 2.53
N GLY A 179 14.37 5.51 2.83
CA GLY A 179 15.39 5.21 1.82
C GLY A 179 14.97 4.09 0.86
N THR A 180 14.44 3.00 1.41
CA THR A 180 14.00 1.84 0.62
C THR A 180 12.78 2.19 -0.24
N LEU A 181 11.77 2.84 0.34
CA LEU A 181 10.58 3.26 -0.41
C LEU A 181 10.92 4.28 -1.51
N ARG A 182 11.87 5.20 -1.27
CA ARG A 182 12.35 6.11 -2.32
C ARG A 182 12.98 5.35 -3.49
N LYS A 183 13.79 4.32 -3.22
CA LYS A 183 14.40 3.49 -4.27
C LYS A 183 13.33 2.71 -5.05
N PHE A 184 12.43 2.02 -4.35
CA PHE A 184 11.31 1.29 -4.92
C PHE A 184 10.42 2.19 -5.80
N LEU A 185 10.04 3.35 -5.29
CA LEU A 185 9.23 4.33 -6.00
C LEU A 185 9.98 4.88 -7.23
N GLY A 186 11.27 5.17 -7.10
CA GLY A 186 12.11 5.64 -8.19
C GLY A 186 12.19 4.64 -9.35
N ASP A 187 12.34 3.35 -9.04
CA ASP A 187 12.38 2.29 -10.05
C ASP A 187 11.00 2.03 -10.67
N THR A 188 9.95 1.99 -9.86
CA THR A 188 8.57 1.85 -10.34
C THR A 188 8.18 3.02 -11.25
N LYS A 189 8.55 4.25 -10.87
CA LYS A 189 8.39 5.46 -11.68
C LYS A 189 9.11 5.34 -13.02
N LYS A 190 10.33 4.82 -13.07
CA LYS A 190 11.05 4.62 -14.35
C LYS A 190 10.36 3.56 -15.21
N LEU A 191 9.95 2.44 -14.62
CA LEU A 191 9.33 1.32 -15.34
C LEU A 191 7.95 1.63 -15.89
N LEU A 192 7.21 2.54 -15.25
CA LEU A 192 5.85 2.94 -15.64
C LEU A 192 5.78 4.31 -16.33
N GLY A 193 6.89 4.81 -16.88
CA GLY A 193 6.93 6.02 -17.70
C GLY A 193 6.82 7.36 -16.93
N GLY A 194 6.96 7.34 -15.61
CA GLY A 194 6.89 8.49 -14.73
C GLY A 194 5.52 8.66 -14.06
N PHE A 195 5.39 9.75 -13.29
CA PHE A 195 4.10 10.15 -12.72
C PHE A 195 3.25 10.89 -13.76
N ALA A 196 1.94 10.66 -13.73
CA ALA A 196 0.93 11.40 -14.48
C ALA A 196 0.47 12.64 -13.70
#